data_AF-A0A2E5V7N4-F1
#
_entry.id   AF-A0A2E5V7N4-F1
#
_cell.length_a   1.000
_cell.length_b   1.000
_cell.length_c   1.000
_cell.angle_alpha   90.00
_cell.angle_beta   90.00
_cell.angle_gamma   90.00
#
_symmetry.space_group_name_H-M   'P 1'
#
loop_
_entity.id
_entity.type
_entity.pdbx_description
1 polymer ?
#
loop_
_entity_poly.entity_id
_entity_poly.type
_entity_poly.pdbx_seq_one_letter_code
_entity_poly.pdbx_strand_id
1 'polypeptide(L)'
;REFLKHLISFEDILPALMAAKEYDPSTQQIIYDEELFDDNSGNWIRDVEPPFDPTPSYLEAHESYLSDFSAYQVPETGFIVLSFDHVSPNFAYNFLSLIISEINKWMMQKDLDESSKALAYLNDQASKTNLTNMNSSISNLIESNLETQMRARSNDDYALSIIDPPFTPELKSKPSRKLILILGTLIGGLLSLLLVMINHYFIKKKYLHI
;
A
#
# COMPACT_ATOMS: atom_id res chain seq x y z
N ARG A 1 7.62 4.53 5.97
CA ARG A 1 7.45 5.95 6.39
C ARG A 1 8.07 6.94 5.42
N GLU A 2 9.39 6.98 5.20
CA GLU A 2 10.00 7.91 4.22
C GLU A 2 9.52 7.68 2.79
N PHE A 3 9.36 6.42 2.37
CA PHE A 3 8.83 6.10 1.06
C PHE A 3 7.42 6.66 0.84
N LEU A 4 6.52 6.52 1.82
CA LEU A 4 5.19 7.13 1.72
C LEU A 4 5.25 8.66 1.68
N LYS A 5 6.16 9.28 2.45
CA LYS A 5 6.39 10.73 2.39
C LYS A 5 6.77 11.20 0.98
N HIS A 6 7.53 10.39 0.26
CA HIS A 6 7.83 10.62 -1.16
C HIS A 6 6.59 10.43 -2.05
N LEU A 7 5.82 9.36 -1.85
CA LEU A 7 4.60 9.12 -2.64
C LEU A 7 3.56 10.24 -2.47
N ILE A 8 3.29 10.71 -1.25
CA ILE A 8 2.31 11.79 -1.05
C ILE A 8 2.80 13.16 -1.56
N SER A 9 4.04 13.25 -2.04
CA SER A 9 4.54 14.48 -2.69
C SER A 9 4.07 14.62 -4.13
N PHE A 10 3.60 13.54 -4.75
CA PHE A 10 2.93 13.60 -6.04
C PHE A 10 1.54 14.20 -5.86
N GLU A 11 1.14 15.02 -6.85
CA GLU A 11 -0.18 15.65 -6.88
C GLU A 11 -1.29 14.59 -6.80
N ASP A 12 -2.42 14.97 -6.22
CA ASP A 12 -3.64 14.15 -6.07
C ASP A 12 -3.55 12.91 -5.17
N ILE A 13 -2.35 12.47 -4.73
CA ILE A 13 -2.20 11.29 -3.88
C ILE A 13 -2.70 11.54 -2.46
N LEU A 14 -2.32 12.67 -1.86
CA LEU A 14 -2.72 12.98 -0.49
C LEU A 14 -4.25 13.16 -0.35
N PRO A 15 -4.95 13.93 -1.22
CA PRO A 15 -6.40 14.00 -1.21
C PRO A 15 -7.07 12.66 -1.45
N ALA A 16 -6.58 11.85 -2.39
CA ALA A 16 -7.13 10.53 -2.67
C ALA A 16 -6.98 9.56 -1.48
N LEU A 17 -5.86 9.59 -0.77
CA LEU A 17 -5.69 8.72 0.41
C LEU A 17 -6.54 9.14 1.60
N MET A 18 -6.70 10.45 1.83
CA MET A 18 -7.25 10.96 3.09
C MET A 18 -8.71 11.46 3.01
N ALA A 19 -9.18 11.86 1.83
CA ALA A 19 -10.49 12.49 1.65
C ALA A 19 -11.39 11.75 0.65
N ALA A 20 -10.96 10.64 0.05
CA ALA A 20 -11.78 9.90 -0.90
C ALA A 20 -12.99 9.25 -0.20
N LYS A 21 -14.20 9.61 -0.64
CA LYS A 21 -15.46 9.12 -0.06
C LYS A 21 -16.12 8.08 -0.96
N GLU A 22 -16.31 8.43 -2.23
CA GLU A 22 -16.96 7.57 -3.22
C GLU A 22 -16.25 7.63 -4.57
N TYR A 23 -16.64 6.73 -5.48
CA TYR A 23 -16.18 6.70 -6.84
C TYR A 23 -17.40 6.67 -7.76
N ASP A 24 -17.47 7.60 -8.71
CA ASP A 24 -18.50 7.61 -9.75
C ASP A 24 -18.01 6.86 -10.99
N PRO A 25 -18.61 5.70 -11.32
CA PRO A 25 -18.21 4.93 -12.50
C PRO A 25 -18.51 5.64 -13.82
N SER A 26 -19.43 6.61 -13.83
CA SER A 26 -19.88 7.33 -15.04
C SER A 26 -18.85 8.37 -15.48
N THR A 27 -18.31 9.10 -14.50
CA THR A 27 -17.30 10.15 -14.71
C THR A 27 -15.88 9.65 -14.51
N GLN A 28 -15.71 8.46 -13.93
CA GLN A 28 -14.43 7.86 -13.56
C GLN A 28 -13.61 8.69 -12.55
N GLN A 29 -14.30 9.49 -11.74
CA GLN A 29 -13.70 10.42 -10.77
C GLN A 29 -13.94 9.97 -9.32
N ILE A 30 -13.00 10.38 -8.46
CA ILE A 30 -13.14 10.25 -7.01
C ILE A 30 -14.04 11.40 -6.53
N ILE A 31 -15.06 11.07 -5.75
CA ILE A 31 -15.86 12.05 -5.02
C ILE A 31 -15.22 12.19 -3.65
N TYR A 32 -14.68 13.38 -3.37
CA TYR A 32 -14.07 13.70 -2.08
C TYR A 32 -15.12 14.06 -1.03
N ASP A 33 -14.76 13.90 0.23
CA ASP A 33 -15.58 14.40 1.33
C ASP A 33 -15.43 15.92 1.43
N GLU A 34 -16.52 16.65 1.10
CA GLU A 34 -16.63 18.10 1.19
C GLU A 34 -16.47 18.63 2.63
N GLU A 35 -16.45 17.78 3.66
CA GLU A 35 -16.08 18.21 5.03
C GLU A 35 -14.57 18.22 5.25
N LEU A 36 -13.80 17.51 4.41
CA LEU A 36 -12.36 17.33 4.56
C LEU A 36 -11.56 18.10 3.51
N PHE A 37 -12.02 18.08 2.26
CA PHE A 37 -11.30 18.61 1.11
C PHE A 37 -12.24 19.25 0.09
N ASP A 38 -11.92 20.47 -0.34
CA ASP A 38 -12.63 21.16 -1.42
C ASP A 38 -11.91 20.91 -2.75
N ASP A 39 -12.50 20.07 -3.59
CA ASP A 39 -11.99 19.71 -4.91
C ASP A 39 -11.89 20.92 -5.86
N ASN A 40 -12.75 21.94 -5.71
CA ASN A 40 -12.75 23.11 -6.59
C ASN A 40 -11.58 24.05 -6.29
N SER A 41 -11.21 24.19 -5.02
CA SER A 41 -10.14 25.09 -4.59
C SER A 41 -8.82 24.39 -4.28
N GLY A 42 -8.82 23.06 -4.20
CA GLY A 42 -7.66 22.24 -3.87
C GLY A 42 -7.22 22.36 -2.41
N ASN A 43 -8.09 22.85 -1.52
CA ASN A 43 -7.76 23.17 -0.13
C ASN A 43 -8.38 22.19 0.86
N TRP A 44 -7.65 21.94 1.94
CA TRP A 44 -8.16 21.22 3.10
C TRP A 44 -9.03 22.14 3.95
N ILE A 45 -10.25 21.70 4.23
CA ILE A 45 -11.28 22.46 4.96
C ILE A 45 -11.64 21.84 6.32
N ARG A 46 -10.95 20.76 6.70
CA ARG A 46 -11.13 20.11 8.00
C ARG A 46 -10.82 21.05 9.16
N ASP A 47 -11.69 21.05 10.16
CA ASP A 47 -11.46 21.72 11.44
C ASP A 47 -10.79 20.74 12.40
N VAL A 48 -9.54 21.01 12.79
CA VAL A 48 -8.73 20.14 13.65
C VAL A 48 -8.09 20.92 14.80
N GLU A 49 -8.05 20.31 15.97
CA GLU A 49 -7.42 20.91 17.14
C GLU A 49 -5.88 20.75 17.09
N PRO A 50 -5.12 21.72 17.61
CA PRO A 50 -3.68 21.58 17.79
C PRO A 50 -3.33 20.29 18.56
N PRO A 51 -2.32 19.51 18.13
CA PRO A 51 -1.22 19.89 17.24
C PRO A 51 -1.42 19.55 15.75
N PHE A 52 -2.64 19.23 15.32
CA PHE A 52 -2.90 18.86 13.92
C PHE A 52 -3.13 20.11 13.07
N ASP A 53 -2.65 20.08 11.83
CA ASP A 53 -2.86 21.14 10.82
C ASP A 53 -4.04 20.78 9.90
N PRO A 54 -4.74 21.74 9.28
CA PRO A 54 -5.79 21.45 8.30
C PRO A 54 -5.31 20.54 7.17
N THR A 55 -4.07 20.68 6.71
CA THR A 55 -3.46 19.72 5.78
C THR A 55 -2.97 18.49 6.55
N PRO A 56 -3.38 17.26 6.19
CA PRO A 56 -2.90 16.04 6.82
C PRO A 56 -1.39 15.90 6.77
N SER A 57 -0.82 15.55 7.90
CA SER A 57 0.60 15.20 7.98
C SER A 57 0.88 13.84 7.32
N TYR A 58 2.13 13.62 6.93
CA TYR A 58 2.56 12.33 6.38
C TYR A 58 2.37 11.16 7.36
N LEU A 59 2.26 11.44 8.67
CA LEU A 59 2.00 10.43 9.69
C LEU A 59 0.53 10.03 9.71
N GLU A 60 -0.39 10.98 9.58
CA GLU A 60 -1.83 10.69 9.45
C GLU A 60 -2.11 9.89 8.17
N ALA A 61 -1.52 10.32 7.05
CA ALA A 61 -1.60 9.58 5.78
C ALA A 61 -1.00 8.17 5.88
N HIS A 62 0.02 7.97 6.72
CA HIS A 62 0.62 6.66 6.93
C HIS A 62 -0.30 5.69 7.65
N GLU A 63 -1.06 6.15 8.64
CA GLU A 63 -2.00 5.29 9.35
C GLU A 63 -3.15 4.86 8.43
N SER A 64 -3.69 5.76 7.61
CA SER A 64 -4.69 5.42 6.58
C SER A 64 -4.13 4.50 5.51
N TYR A 65 -2.93 4.78 5.00
CA TYR A 65 -2.27 3.91 4.01
C TYR A 65 -2.09 2.48 4.52
N LEU A 66 -1.72 2.30 5.80
CA LEU A 66 -1.48 0.98 6.37
C LEU A 66 -2.74 0.12 6.53
N SER A 67 -3.94 0.71 6.62
CA SER A 67 -5.18 -0.07 6.68
C SER A 67 -5.55 -0.67 5.33
N ASP A 68 -5.15 0.00 4.25
CA ASP A 68 -5.57 -0.31 2.88
C ASP A 68 -4.49 -1.01 2.05
N PHE A 69 -3.22 -0.82 2.41
CA PHE A 69 -2.08 -1.45 1.76
C PHE A 69 -1.67 -2.76 2.43
N SER A 70 -1.45 -3.80 1.63
CA SER A 70 -0.85 -5.05 2.10
C SER A 70 0.23 -5.53 1.13
N ALA A 71 1.30 -6.06 1.71
CA ALA A 71 2.40 -6.67 0.97
C ALA A 71 2.82 -7.96 1.68
N TYR A 72 2.86 -9.07 0.95
CA TYR A 72 3.30 -10.35 1.48
C TYR A 72 4.06 -11.16 0.43
N GLN A 73 4.93 -12.05 0.88
CA GLN A 73 5.66 -12.97 0.02
C GLN A 73 5.00 -14.34 0.03
N VAL A 74 4.83 -14.93 -1.15
CA VAL A 74 4.36 -16.29 -1.34
C VAL A 74 5.54 -17.25 -1.11
N PRO A 75 5.51 -18.12 -0.08
CA PRO A 75 6.66 -18.97 0.25
C PRO A 75 7.06 -19.95 -0.86
N GLU A 76 6.09 -20.43 -1.65
CA GLU A 76 6.31 -21.47 -2.65
C GLU A 76 7.03 -20.94 -3.90
N THR A 77 6.73 -19.71 -4.31
CA THR A 77 7.27 -19.10 -5.54
C THR A 77 8.28 -17.98 -5.28
N GLY A 78 8.33 -17.47 -4.05
CA GLY A 78 9.09 -16.28 -3.70
C GLY A 78 8.47 -14.98 -4.22
N PHE A 79 7.29 -15.03 -4.87
CA PHE A 79 6.63 -13.85 -5.43
C PHE A 79 6.15 -12.91 -4.35
N ILE A 80 6.26 -11.62 -4.61
CA ILE A 80 5.75 -10.57 -3.74
C ILE A 80 4.39 -10.15 -4.30
N VAL A 81 3.36 -10.26 -3.47
CA VAL A 81 2.01 -9.79 -3.80
C VAL A 81 1.80 -8.46 -3.09
N LEU A 82 1.48 -7.44 -3.89
CA LEU A 82 1.12 -6.10 -3.41
C LEU A 82 -0.36 -5.88 -3.70
N SER A 83 -1.11 -5.43 -2.70
CA SER A 83 -2.53 -5.12 -2.83
C SER A 83 -2.84 -3.80 -2.14
N PHE A 84 -3.69 -3.00 -2.78
CA PHE A 84 -4.14 -1.72 -2.27
C PHE A 84 -5.66 -1.60 -2.44
N ASP A 85 -6.37 -1.55 -1.32
CA ASP A 85 -7.83 -1.38 -1.29
C ASP A 85 -8.17 0.11 -1.41
N HIS A 86 -8.98 0.51 -2.40
CA HIS A 86 -9.41 1.91 -2.54
C HIS A 86 -10.81 2.01 -3.16
N VAL A 87 -11.50 3.13 -2.92
CA VAL A 87 -12.85 3.37 -3.46
C VAL A 87 -12.84 3.50 -4.99
N SER A 88 -11.79 4.11 -5.54
CA SER A 88 -11.56 4.22 -6.98
C SER A 88 -10.62 3.12 -7.48
N PRO A 89 -11.08 2.23 -8.36
CA PRO A 89 -10.25 1.17 -8.92
C PRO A 89 -9.15 1.73 -9.83
N ASN A 90 -9.42 2.84 -10.53
CA ASN A 90 -8.42 3.51 -11.37
C ASN A 90 -7.29 4.08 -10.52
N PHE A 91 -7.62 4.70 -9.39
CA PHE A 91 -6.62 5.19 -8.46
C PHE A 91 -5.81 4.05 -7.86
N ALA A 92 -6.45 2.95 -7.44
CA ALA A 92 -5.72 1.80 -6.92
C ALA A 92 -4.69 1.25 -7.92
N TYR A 93 -5.10 1.11 -9.19
CA TYR A 93 -4.21 0.71 -10.28
C TYR A 93 -3.03 1.66 -10.47
N ASN A 94 -3.31 2.97 -10.60
CA ASN A 94 -2.30 3.99 -10.84
C ASN A 94 -1.34 4.09 -9.65
N PHE A 95 -1.87 4.03 -8.42
CA PHE A 95 -1.10 4.12 -7.20
C PHE A 95 -0.18 2.93 -7.01
N LEU A 96 -0.66 1.69 -7.26
CA LEU A 96 0.20 0.51 -7.22
C LEU A 96 1.28 0.56 -8.30
N SER A 97 0.93 1.00 -9.52
CA SER A 97 1.89 1.18 -10.62
C SER A 97 2.97 2.21 -10.27
N LEU A 98 2.58 3.32 -9.63
CA LEU A 98 3.51 4.33 -9.14
C LEU A 98 4.44 3.76 -8.05
N ILE A 99 3.89 3.00 -7.09
CA ILE A 99 4.69 2.35 -6.05
C ILE A 99 5.77 1.46 -6.68
N ILE A 100 5.39 0.61 -7.65
CA ILE A 100 6.32 -0.29 -8.32
C ILE A 100 7.40 0.50 -9.07
N SER A 101 7.00 1.54 -9.82
CA SER A 101 7.92 2.40 -10.58
C SER A 101 8.92 3.10 -9.67
N GLU A 102 8.46 3.71 -8.57
CA GLU A 102 9.33 4.42 -7.64
C GLU A 102 10.23 3.48 -6.83
N ILE A 103 9.78 2.25 -6.51
CA ILE A 103 10.66 1.22 -5.92
C ILE A 103 11.77 0.84 -6.90
N ASN A 104 11.42 0.56 -8.16
CA ASN A 104 12.40 0.20 -9.19
C ASN A 104 13.44 1.30 -9.38
N LYS A 105 12.99 2.55 -9.48
CA LYS A 105 13.86 3.72 -9.60
C LYS A 105 14.76 3.91 -8.39
N TRP A 106 14.22 3.77 -7.17
CA TRP A 106 15.01 3.93 -5.96
C TRP A 106 16.10 2.84 -5.82
N MET A 107 15.74 1.58 -6.07
CA MET A 107 16.67 0.45 -6.04
C MET A 107 17.76 0.60 -7.11
N MET A 108 17.38 0.97 -8.34
CA MET A 108 18.32 1.23 -9.43
C MET A 108 19.31 2.33 -9.06
N GLN A 109 18.82 3.47 -8.55
CA GLN A 109 19.66 4.61 -8.21
C GLN A 109 20.61 4.29 -7.04
N LYS A 110 20.13 3.51 -6.06
CA LYS A 110 20.94 3.03 -4.94
C LYS A 110 22.09 2.15 -5.44
N ASP A 111 21.79 1.14 -6.26
CA ASP A 111 22.81 0.20 -6.75
C ASP A 111 23.82 0.89 -7.69
N LEU A 112 23.37 1.87 -8.48
CA LEU A 112 24.27 2.70 -9.29
C LEU A 112 25.24 3.52 -8.44
N ASP A 113 24.77 4.13 -7.36
CA ASP A 113 25.60 4.92 -6.45
C ASP A 113 26.59 4.03 -5.67
N GLU A 114 26.11 2.91 -5.12
CA GLU A 114 26.94 1.94 -4.40
C GLU A 114 28.02 1.34 -5.31
N SER A 115 27.64 0.89 -6.51
CA SER A 115 28.58 0.34 -7.48
C SER A 115 29.59 1.38 -7.98
N SER A 116 29.18 2.65 -8.16
CA SER A 116 30.10 3.72 -8.56
C SER A 116 31.16 3.99 -7.49
N LYS A 117 30.74 4.03 -6.22
CA LYS A 117 31.65 4.21 -5.08
C LYS A 117 32.60 3.01 -4.94
N ALA A 118 32.08 1.79 -5.10
CA ALA A 118 32.89 0.58 -5.08
C ALA A 118 33.93 0.57 -6.20
N LEU A 119 33.55 0.90 -7.43
CA LEU A 119 34.46 0.99 -8.57
C LEU A 119 35.55 2.05 -8.37
N ALA A 120 35.21 3.21 -7.81
CA ALA A 120 36.20 4.24 -7.50
C ALA A 120 37.26 3.73 -6.51
N TYR A 121 36.81 3.05 -5.44
CA TYR A 121 37.70 2.45 -4.45
C TYR A 121 38.55 1.32 -5.03
N LEU A 122 37.95 0.40 -5.78
CA LEU A 122 38.64 -0.76 -6.34
C LEU A 122 39.69 -0.35 -7.39
N ASN A 123 39.39 0.65 -8.23
CA ASN A 123 40.36 1.18 -9.20
C ASN A 123 41.56 1.85 -8.49
N ASP A 124 41.32 2.58 -7.41
CA ASP A 124 42.39 3.17 -6.59
C ASP A 124 43.29 2.08 -5.98
N GLN A 125 42.70 1.01 -5.43
CA GLN A 125 43.47 -0.11 -4.86
C GLN A 125 44.22 -0.92 -5.93
N ALA A 126 43.63 -1.12 -7.12
CA ALA A 126 44.29 -1.77 -8.24
C ALA A 126 45.56 -1.02 -8.66
N SER A 127 45.52 0.32 -8.67
CA SER A 127 46.68 1.15 -9.04
C SER A 127 47.84 1.09 -8.02
N LYS A 128 47.55 0.73 -6.77
CA LYS A 128 48.51 0.68 -5.66
C LYS A 128 49.09 -0.71 -5.41
N THR A 129 48.51 -1.75 -6.03
CA THR A 129 48.83 -3.15 -5.71
C THR A 129 49.74 -3.78 -6.78
N ASN A 130 50.94 -4.20 -6.38
CA ASN A 130 51.93 -4.85 -7.26
C ASN A 130 51.89 -6.39 -7.19
N LEU A 131 50.99 -6.98 -6.41
CA LEU A 131 50.87 -8.43 -6.25
C LEU A 131 49.87 -9.00 -7.25
N THR A 132 50.35 -9.85 -8.16
CA THR A 132 49.56 -10.44 -9.27
C THR A 132 48.26 -11.13 -8.79
N ASN A 133 48.29 -11.82 -7.66
CA ASN A 133 47.11 -12.53 -7.13
C ASN A 133 46.03 -11.58 -6.58
N MET A 134 46.41 -10.48 -5.95
CA MET A 134 45.45 -9.48 -5.47
C MET A 134 44.83 -8.69 -6.63
N ASN A 135 45.60 -8.46 -7.70
CA ASN A 135 45.08 -7.82 -8.91
C ASN A 135 43.97 -8.65 -9.57
N SER A 136 44.07 -9.99 -9.59
CA SER A 136 43.00 -10.84 -10.12
C SER A 136 41.71 -10.74 -9.31
N SER A 137 41.78 -10.76 -7.98
CA SER A 137 40.58 -10.62 -7.14
C SER A 137 39.93 -9.23 -7.26
N ILE A 138 40.72 -8.17 -7.32
CA ILE A 138 40.21 -6.80 -7.51
C ILE A 138 39.54 -6.66 -8.89
N SER A 139 40.15 -7.21 -9.94
CA SER A 139 39.55 -7.22 -11.29
C SER A 139 38.19 -7.94 -11.33
N ASN A 140 38.07 -9.09 -10.68
CA ASN A 140 36.78 -9.80 -10.60
C ASN A 140 35.71 -8.98 -9.88
N LEU A 141 36.09 -8.25 -8.83
CA LEU A 141 35.17 -7.35 -8.12
C LEU A 141 34.77 -6.15 -8.99
N ILE A 142 35.70 -5.59 -9.77
CA ILE A 142 35.41 -4.52 -10.74
C ILE A 142 34.42 -5.02 -11.80
N GLU A 143 34.66 -6.21 -12.36
CA GLU A 143 33.76 -6.83 -13.34
C GLU A 143 32.35 -7.01 -12.78
N SER A 144 32.21 -7.58 -11.58
CA SER A 144 30.91 -7.76 -10.93
C SER A 144 30.15 -6.45 -10.66
N ASN A 145 30.85 -5.38 -10.26
CA ASN A 145 30.24 -4.06 -10.08
C ASN A 145 29.86 -3.40 -11.40
N LEU A 146 30.65 -3.60 -12.47
CA LEU A 146 30.31 -3.14 -13.82
C LEU A 146 29.08 -3.87 -14.36
N GLU A 147 28.97 -5.19 -14.17
CA GLU A 147 27.77 -5.95 -14.52
C GLU A 147 26.53 -5.42 -13.79
N THR A 148 26.67 -5.10 -12.49
CA THR A 148 25.59 -4.51 -11.69
C THR A 148 25.16 -3.16 -12.26
N GLN A 149 26.10 -2.25 -12.55
CA GLN A 149 25.78 -0.98 -13.20
C GLN A 149 25.14 -1.15 -14.57
N MET A 150 25.62 -2.11 -15.36
CA MET A 150 25.07 -2.40 -16.68
C MET A 150 23.61 -2.84 -16.57
N ARG A 151 23.31 -3.80 -15.68
CA ARG A 151 21.95 -4.28 -15.43
C ARG A 151 21.03 -3.18 -14.94
N ALA A 152 21.51 -2.32 -14.04
CA ALA A 152 20.76 -1.17 -13.55
C ALA A 152 20.44 -0.15 -14.66
N ARG A 153 21.32 0.03 -15.64
CA ARG A 153 21.08 0.96 -16.76
C ARG A 153 20.25 0.38 -17.91
N SER A 154 20.23 -0.95 -18.07
CA SER A 154 19.60 -1.60 -19.24
C SER A 154 18.15 -2.02 -19.03
N ASN A 155 17.69 -2.08 -17.77
CA ASN A 155 16.38 -2.63 -17.43
C ASN A 155 15.52 -1.57 -16.75
N ASP A 156 14.37 -1.25 -17.34
CA ASP A 156 13.37 -0.38 -16.72
C ASP A 156 12.71 -1.04 -15.49
N ASP A 157 12.55 -2.37 -15.52
CA ASP A 157 12.06 -3.21 -14.41
C ASP A 157 13.22 -3.85 -13.64
N TYR A 158 13.96 -3.03 -12.89
CA TYR A 158 15.21 -3.45 -12.27
C TYR A 158 15.04 -4.41 -11.07
N ALA A 159 14.18 -4.07 -10.10
CA ALA A 159 14.06 -4.81 -8.83
C ALA A 159 12.79 -5.66 -8.74
N LEU A 160 11.69 -5.16 -9.31
CA LEU A 160 10.39 -5.81 -9.35
C LEU A 160 9.94 -5.88 -10.81
N SER A 161 9.70 -7.10 -11.29
CA SER A 161 9.04 -7.34 -12.56
C SER A 161 7.57 -7.66 -12.31
N ILE A 162 6.70 -6.98 -13.06
CA ILE A 162 5.25 -7.18 -12.97
C ILE A 162 4.92 -8.51 -13.66
N ILE A 163 4.63 -9.54 -12.86
CA ILE A 163 4.18 -10.84 -13.38
C ILE A 163 2.70 -10.77 -13.76
N ASP A 164 1.90 -10.07 -12.95
CA ASP A 164 0.49 -9.81 -13.21
C ASP A 164 0.24 -8.31 -13.00
N PRO A 165 -0.12 -7.56 -14.06
CA PRO A 165 -0.39 -6.14 -13.91
C PRO A 165 -1.56 -5.93 -12.94
N PRO A 166 -1.56 -4.82 -12.20
CA PRO A 166 -2.72 -4.48 -11.40
C PRO A 166 -3.96 -4.49 -12.32
N PHE A 167 -5.06 -5.08 -11.87
CA PHE A 167 -6.30 -5.07 -12.61
C PHE A 167 -7.36 -4.41 -11.74
N THR A 168 -8.27 -3.68 -12.38
CA THR A 168 -9.45 -3.14 -11.71
C THR A 168 -10.43 -4.29 -11.47
N PRO A 169 -10.71 -4.69 -10.22
CA PRO A 169 -11.64 -5.78 -9.97
C PRO A 169 -13.07 -5.37 -10.37
N GLU A 170 -13.75 -6.22 -11.14
CA GLU A 170 -15.15 -5.99 -11.55
C GLU A 170 -16.13 -6.04 -10.36
N LEU A 171 -15.70 -6.63 -9.23
CA LEU A 171 -16.50 -6.79 -8.02
C LEU A 171 -15.88 -6.02 -6.86
N LYS A 172 -16.71 -5.24 -6.15
CA LYS A 172 -16.31 -4.52 -4.92
C LYS A 172 -15.76 -5.51 -3.88
N SER A 173 -14.54 -5.24 -3.40
CA SER A 173 -13.84 -6.09 -2.43
C SER A 173 -14.59 -6.18 -1.09
N LYS A 174 -15.23 -5.08 -0.65
CA LYS A 174 -16.00 -5.00 0.62
C LYS A 174 -17.16 -3.99 0.53
N PRO A 175 -18.22 -4.10 1.37
CA PRO A 175 -18.60 -5.27 2.17
C PRO A 175 -19.41 -6.27 1.35
N SER A 176 -19.17 -7.57 1.56
CA SER A 176 -20.06 -8.60 1.01
C SER A 176 -21.39 -8.55 1.77
N ARG A 177 -22.41 -7.94 1.17
CA ARG A 177 -23.77 -7.83 1.74
C ARG A 177 -24.30 -9.18 2.25
N LYS A 178 -23.81 -10.28 1.68
CA LYS A 178 -24.10 -11.67 2.08
C LYS A 178 -23.61 -12.00 3.50
N LEU A 179 -22.39 -11.60 3.90
CA LEU A 179 -21.88 -11.89 5.25
C LEU A 179 -22.69 -11.16 6.33
N ILE A 180 -23.02 -9.88 6.09
CA ILE A 180 -23.83 -9.10 7.03
C ILE A 180 -25.20 -9.75 7.23
N LEU A 181 -25.84 -10.23 6.16
CA LEU A 181 -27.13 -10.91 6.23
C LEU A 181 -27.05 -12.23 7.01
N ILE A 182 -25.99 -13.01 6.82
CA ILE A 182 -25.78 -14.28 7.52
C ILE A 182 -25.54 -14.05 9.01
N LEU A 183 -24.67 -13.10 9.38
CA LEU A 183 -24.43 -12.78 10.78
C LEU A 183 -25.68 -12.19 11.45
N GLY A 184 -26.41 -11.31 10.77
CA GLY A 184 -27.64 -10.72 11.27
C GLY A 184 -28.72 -11.76 11.56
N THR A 185 -28.93 -12.71 10.65
CA THR A 185 -29.92 -13.79 10.86
C THR A 185 -29.50 -14.74 11.98
N LEU A 186 -28.20 -15.05 12.10
CA LEU A 186 -27.69 -15.94 13.15
C LEU A 186 -27.83 -15.31 14.54
N ILE A 187 -27.46 -14.05 14.69
CA ILE A 187 -27.59 -13.30 15.96
C ILE A 187 -29.08 -13.09 16.31
N GLY A 188 -29.89 -12.68 15.33
CA GLY A 188 -31.34 -12.50 15.53
C GLY A 188 -32.06 -13.79 15.91
N GLY A 189 -31.68 -14.92 15.30
CA GLY A 189 -32.19 -16.24 15.64
C GLY A 189 -31.84 -16.66 17.07
N LEU A 190 -30.59 -16.44 17.49
CA LEU A 190 -30.15 -16.76 18.86
C LEU A 190 -30.90 -15.94 19.91
N LEU A 191 -31.06 -14.64 19.66
CA LEU A 191 -31.81 -13.72 20.53
C LEU A 191 -33.29 -14.10 20.61
N SER A 192 -33.91 -14.48 19.50
CA SER A 192 -35.30 -14.94 19.47
C SER A 192 -35.50 -16.20 20.32
N LEU A 193 -34.57 -17.17 20.25
CA LEU A 193 -34.64 -18.39 21.06
C LEU A 193 -34.52 -18.09 22.55
N LEU A 194 -33.59 -17.21 22.93
CA LEU A 194 -33.43 -16.76 24.33
C LEU A 194 -34.69 -16.07 24.86
N LEU A 195 -35.30 -15.17 24.08
CA LEU A 195 -36.55 -14.51 24.46
C LEU A 195 -37.70 -15.49 24.64
N VAL A 196 -37.83 -16.50 23.76
CA VAL A 196 -38.85 -17.55 23.89
C VAL A 196 -38.62 -18.38 25.15
N MET A 197 -37.38 -18.76 25.47
CA MET A 197 -37.08 -19.51 26.71
C MET A 197 -37.40 -18.68 27.96
N ILE A 198 -37.03 -17.40 27.99
CA ILE A 198 -37.33 -16.49 29.10
C ILE A 198 -38.84 -16.35 29.27
N ASN A 199 -39.58 -16.09 28.19
CA ASN A 199 -41.04 -15.99 28.25
C ASN A 199 -41.69 -17.30 28.71
N HIS A 200 -41.20 -18.45 28.24
CA HIS A 200 -41.75 -19.74 28.61
C HIS A 200 -41.53 -20.06 30.10
N TYR A 201 -40.32 -19.82 30.63
CA TYR A 201 -39.98 -20.18 32.00
C TYR A 201 -40.39 -19.14 33.05
N PHE A 202 -40.34 -17.85 32.73
CA PHE A 202 -40.61 -16.79 33.72
C PHE A 202 -42.05 -16.26 33.68
N ILE A 203 -42.71 -16.19 32.52
CA ILE A 203 -44.07 -15.60 32.42
C ILE A 203 -45.16 -16.63 32.71
N LYS A 204 -44.96 -17.90 32.35
CA LYS A 204 -45.98 -18.95 32.56
C LYS A 204 -46.18 -19.37 34.03
N LYS A 205 -45.23 -19.02 34.92
CA LYS A 205 -45.32 -19.27 36.36
C LYS A 205 -46.30 -18.31 37.08
N LYS A 206 -46.76 -17.24 36.43
CA LYS A 206 -47.68 -16.24 37.02
C LYS A 206 -49.17 -16.61 36.94
N TYR A 207 -49.54 -17.67 36.21
CA TYR A 207 -50.95 -18.07 35.99
C TYR A 207 -51.39 -19.38 36.67
N LEU A 208 -50.56 -19.97 37.54
CA LEU A 208 -50.84 -21.26 38.19
C LEU A 208 -50.96 -21.19 39.72
N HIS A 209 -51.18 -19.99 40.26
CA HIS A 209 -51.65 -19.77 41.62
C HIS A 209 -52.87 -18.84 41.58
N ILE A 210 -54.03 -19.41 41.24
CA ILE A 210 -55.35 -18.95 41.66
C ILE A 210 -55.99 -20.14 42.38
#